data_AF-A0A0D6ATA1-F1
#
_entry.id   AF-A0A0D6ATA1-F1
#
_cell.length_a   1.000
_cell.length_b   1.000
_cell.length_c   1.000
_cell.angle_alpha   90.00
_cell.angle_beta   90.00
_cell.angle_gamma   90.00
#
_symmetry.space_group_name_H-M   'P 1'
#
loop_
_entity.id
_entity.type
_entity.pdbx_description
1 polymer ?
#
loop_
_entity_poly.entity_id
_entity_poly.type
_entity_poly.pdbx_seq_one_letter_code
_entity_poly.pdbx_strand_id
1 'polypeptide(L)'
;MKNPYQGIIPEPLCYPQDDGYFKLACVARLWILDKGQDILLNVLAQDKWRERNLKVSFFGSGNNYDGLVNMAELLQLENVSFLS
;
A
#
# COMPACT_ATOMS: atom_id res chain seq x y z
N MET A 1 9.11 -16.12 -23.33
CA MET A 1 8.79 -14.89 -22.59
C MET A 1 9.83 -14.77 -21.48
N LYS A 2 10.75 -13.79 -21.51
CA LYS A 2 11.76 -13.60 -20.44
C LYS A 2 11.12 -12.76 -19.33
N ASN A 3 11.31 -13.16 -18.08
CA ASN A 3 10.97 -12.35 -16.91
C ASN A 3 11.71 -10.99 -17.03
N PRO A 4 11.03 -9.84 -16.92
CA PRO A 4 11.64 -8.50 -17.04
C PRO A 4 12.66 -8.17 -15.95
N TYR A 5 12.75 -8.97 -14.89
CA TYR A 5 13.82 -8.87 -13.90
C TYR A 5 15.12 -9.44 -14.46
N GLN A 6 16.02 -8.57 -14.94
CA GLN A 6 17.38 -8.95 -15.37
C GLN A 6 18.34 -9.24 -14.21
N GLY A 7 17.86 -9.18 -12.96
CA GLY A 7 18.65 -9.52 -11.79
C GLY A 7 18.82 -11.03 -11.68
N ILE A 8 20.06 -11.51 -11.67
CA ILE A 8 20.38 -12.85 -11.18
C ILE A 8 19.97 -12.83 -9.70
N ILE A 9 18.94 -13.59 -9.33
CA ILE A 9 18.65 -13.90 -7.93
C ILE A 9 19.62 -15.05 -7.60
N PRO A 10 20.74 -14.80 -6.88
CA PRO A 10 21.78 -15.80 -6.69
C PRO A 10 21.28 -16.99 -5.88
N GLU A 11 20.33 -16.74 -4.97
CA GLU A 11 19.65 -17.75 -4.15
C GLU A 11 18.19 -17.31 -3.90
N PRO A 12 17.24 -18.26 -3.80
CA PRO A 12 15.84 -17.94 -3.52
C PRO A 12 15.71 -17.10 -2.25
N LEU A 13 14.95 -16.01 -2.32
CA LEU A 13 14.63 -15.23 -1.12
C LEU A 13 13.87 -16.13 -0.14
N CYS A 14 14.22 -16.02 1.15
CA CYS A 14 13.45 -16.68 2.19
C CYS A 14 12.03 -16.11 2.20
N TYR A 15 11.05 -16.97 2.47
CA TYR A 15 9.70 -16.49 2.73
C TYR A 15 9.77 -15.54 3.94
N PRO A 16 9.07 -14.39 3.89
CA PRO A 16 9.10 -13.44 5.00
C PRO A 16 8.60 -14.09 6.29
N GLN A 17 9.23 -13.73 7.42
CA GLN A 17 8.78 -14.18 8.72
C GLN A 17 7.37 -13.66 9.01
N ASP A 18 6.56 -14.47 9.67
CA ASP A 18 5.22 -14.10 10.10
C ASP A 18 5.33 -13.16 11.32
N ASP A 19 4.86 -11.92 11.16
CA ASP A 19 4.77 -10.93 12.22
C ASP A 19 3.33 -10.71 12.72
N GLY A 20 2.41 -11.59 12.33
CA GLY A 20 1.00 -11.55 12.71
C GLY A 20 0.17 -10.53 11.92
N TYR A 21 0.75 -9.89 10.90
CA TYR A 21 0.08 -8.93 10.03
C TYR A 21 0.00 -9.41 8.58
N PHE A 22 -1.16 -9.19 7.96
CA PHE A 22 -1.29 -9.20 6.52
C PHE A 22 -0.75 -7.89 5.95
N LYS A 23 0.11 -7.97 4.93
CA LYS A 23 0.70 -6.80 4.27
C LYS A 23 0.21 -6.74 2.83
N LEU A 24 -0.51 -5.68 2.49
CA LEU A 24 -1.05 -5.45 1.14
C LEU A 24 -0.27 -4.31 0.48
N ALA A 25 0.38 -4.60 -0.64
CA ALA A 25 1.03 -3.60 -1.47
C ALA A 25 0.10 -3.15 -2.61
N CYS A 26 -0.17 -1.84 -2.67
CA CYS A 26 -0.96 -1.19 -3.72
C CYS A 26 -0.02 -0.41 -4.65
N VAL A 27 0.38 -1.02 -5.76
CA VAL A 27 1.34 -0.43 -6.71
C VAL A 27 0.59 0.24 -7.86
N ALA A 28 0.61 1.58 -7.92
CA ALA A 28 0.00 2.34 -9.00
C ALA A 28 0.50 3.79 -9.01
N ARG A 29 0.24 4.51 -10.11
CA ARG A 29 0.34 5.99 -10.09
C ARG A 29 -0.59 6.54 -8.99
N LEU A 30 -0.12 7.51 -8.24
CA LEU A 30 -0.93 8.19 -7.22
C LEU A 30 -1.81 9.23 -7.89
N TRP A 31 -2.94 8.73 -8.40
CA TRP A 31 -3.92 9.46 -9.17
C TRP A 31 -5.32 9.01 -8.75
N ILE A 32 -6.07 9.92 -8.14
CA ILE A 32 -7.34 9.57 -7.47
C ILE A 32 -8.39 9.12 -8.48
N LEU A 33 -8.44 9.75 -9.66
CA LEU A 33 -9.55 9.59 -10.60
C LEU A 33 -9.70 8.18 -11.19
N ASP A 34 -8.64 7.38 -11.23
CA ASP A 34 -8.65 6.10 -11.94
C ASP A 34 -8.16 4.89 -11.12
N LYS A 35 -7.55 5.11 -9.95
CA LYS A 35 -7.05 4.01 -9.09
C LYS A 35 -7.88 3.75 -7.84
N GLY A 36 -8.83 4.63 -7.50
CA GLY A 36 -9.71 4.45 -6.33
C GLY A 36 -8.97 4.39 -4.99
N GLN A 37 -7.83 5.08 -4.88
CA GLN A 37 -7.01 5.09 -3.68
C GLN A 37 -7.73 5.77 -2.51
N ASP A 38 -8.45 6.85 -2.79
CA ASP A 38 -9.36 7.55 -1.88
C ASP A 38 -10.49 6.64 -1.36
N ILE A 39 -11.08 5.81 -2.23
CA ILE A 39 -12.10 4.84 -1.85
C ILE A 39 -11.50 3.81 -0.88
N LEU A 40 -10.30 3.31 -1.16
CA LEU A 40 -9.62 2.37 -0.28
C LEU A 40 -9.32 2.99 1.10
N LEU A 41 -8.86 4.25 1.16
CA LEU A 41 -8.67 4.96 2.43
C LEU A 41 -9.99 5.06 3.24
N ASN A 42 -11.11 5.37 2.58
CA ASN A 42 -12.43 5.39 3.23
C ASN A 42 -12.86 4.01 3.78
N VAL A 43 -12.56 2.93 3.06
CA VAL A 43 -12.84 1.57 3.54
C VAL A 43 -11.98 1.25 4.75
N LEU A 44 -10.69 1.57 4.71
CA LEU A 44 -9.76 1.33 5.82
C LEU A 44 -10.11 2.14 7.07
N ALA A 45 -10.85 3.24 6.92
CA ALA A 45 -11.31 4.06 8.03
C ALA A 45 -12.48 3.46 8.83
N GLN A 46 -13.10 2.37 8.36
CA GLN A 46 -14.18 1.69 9.10
C GLN A 46 -13.60 0.80 10.22
N ASP A 47 -14.27 0.74 11.37
CA ASP A 47 -13.81 0.02 12.57
C ASP A 47 -13.32 -1.40 12.28
N LYS A 48 -14.09 -2.16 11.50
CA LYS A 48 -13.74 -3.52 11.07
C LYS A 48 -12.33 -3.63 10.47
N TRP A 49 -11.91 -2.62 9.71
CA TRP A 49 -10.63 -2.62 9.00
C TRP A 49 -9.51 -1.99 9.82
N ARG A 50 -9.84 -1.04 10.69
CA ARG A 50 -8.89 -0.47 11.66
C ARG A 50 -8.40 -1.50 12.67
N GLU A 51 -9.31 -2.32 13.19
CA GLU A 51 -9.01 -3.33 14.20
C GLU A 51 -8.32 -4.57 13.62
N ARG A 52 -8.19 -4.65 12.31
CA ARG A 52 -7.61 -5.83 11.65
C ARG A 52 -6.09 -5.73 11.62
N ASN A 53 -5.42 -6.85 11.81
CA ASN A 53 -3.98 -6.98 11.57
C ASN A 53 -3.65 -6.91 10.07
N LEU A 54 -3.92 -5.77 9.44
CA LEU A 54 -3.72 -5.49 8.03
C LEU A 54 -2.94 -4.17 7.93
N LYS A 55 -1.82 -4.21 7.21
CA LYS A 55 -1.03 -3.02 6.83
C LYS A 55 -1.13 -2.83 5.33
N VAL A 56 -1.43 -1.61 4.90
CA VAL A 56 -1.53 -1.26 3.46
C VAL A 56 -0.43 -0.27 3.10
N SER A 57 0.31 -0.57 2.05
CA SER A 57 1.38 0.28 1.54
C SER A 57 1.09 0.69 0.11
N PHE A 58 0.95 1.99 -0.13
CA PHE A 58 0.80 2.56 -1.47
C PHE A 58 2.18 2.85 -2.05
N PHE A 59 2.47 2.26 -3.21
CA PHE A 59 3.72 2.46 -3.94
C PHE A 59 3.47 3.19 -5.24
N GLY A 60 4.25 4.24 -5.46
CA GLY A 60 4.27 5.00 -6.70
C GLY A 60 4.31 6.50 -6.47
N SER A 61 4.19 7.24 -7.57
CA SER A 61 4.26 8.70 -7.58
C SER A 61 3.08 9.27 -8.36
N GLY A 62 2.79 10.55 -8.15
CA GLY A 62 1.75 11.26 -8.87
C GLY A 62 1.29 12.53 -8.14
N ASN A 63 0.57 13.38 -8.86
CA ASN A 63 0.16 14.71 -8.38
C ASN A 63 -0.78 14.66 -7.17
N ASN A 64 -1.35 13.49 -6.84
CA ASN A 64 -2.24 13.34 -5.69
C ASN A 64 -1.54 12.76 -4.45
N TYR A 65 -0.21 12.62 -4.44
CA TYR A 65 0.52 12.11 -3.27
C TYR A 65 0.12 12.86 -1.98
N ASP A 66 0.31 14.18 -1.95
CA ASP A 66 0.04 14.99 -0.74
C ASP A 66 -1.44 14.92 -0.35
N GLY A 67 -2.34 14.91 -1.33
CA GLY A 67 -3.78 14.79 -1.08
C GLY A 67 -4.17 13.47 -0.41
N LEU A 68 -3.55 12.36 -0.84
CA LEU A 68 -3.79 11.04 -0.27
C LEU A 68 -3.19 10.91 1.13
N VAL A 69 -2.00 11.47 1.36
CA VAL A 69 -1.37 11.52 2.69
C VAL A 69 -2.24 12.33 3.66
N ASN A 70 -2.62 13.56 3.29
CA ASN A 70 -3.48 14.42 4.10
C ASN A 70 -4.83 13.74 4.41
N MET A 71 -5.39 13.00 3.46
CA MET A 71 -6.62 12.24 3.66
C MET A 71 -6.43 11.10 4.67
N ALA A 72 -5.32 10.36 4.59
CA ALA A 72 -5.01 9.32 5.56
C ALA A 72 -4.82 9.89 6.98
N GLU A 73 -4.18 11.05 7.10
CA GLU A 73 -4.01 11.77 8.36
C GLU A 73 -5.34 12.27 8.93
N LEU A 74 -6.19 12.88 8.09
CA LEU A 74 -7.53 13.32 8.47
C LEU A 74 -8.39 12.16 8.96
N LEU A 75 -8.28 11.01 8.28
CA LEU A 75 -8.94 9.77 8.66
C LEU A 75 -8.20 9.05 9.81
N GLN A 76 -7.10 9.57 10.35
CA GLN A 76 -6.35 8.93 11.44
C GLN A 76 -6.00 7.45 11.14
N LEU A 77 -5.55 7.15 9.92
CA LEU A 77 -5.20 5.79 9.51
C LEU A 77 -3.77 5.45 9.95
N GLU A 78 -3.63 4.62 10.97
CA GLU A 78 -2.32 4.18 11.50
C GLU A 78 -1.73 2.98 10.76
N ASN A 79 -2.57 2.27 9.99
CA ASN A 79 -2.20 1.05 9.28
C ASN A 79 -1.91 1.27 7.77
N VAL A 80 -1.74 2.53 7.35
CA VAL A 80 -1.44 2.92 5.97
C VAL A 80 -0.06 3.57 5.89
N SER A 81 0.65 3.31 4.80
CA SER A 81 1.94 3.94 4.47
C SER A 81 2.01 4.30 2.99
N PHE A 82 2.73 5.38 2.68
CA PHE A 82 3.05 5.78 1.31
C PHE A 82 4.56 5.66 1.12
N LEU A 83 4.98 4.93 0.09
CA LEU A 83 6.37 4.59 -0.18
C LEU A 83 6.72 4.98 -1.63
N SER A 84 7.78 5.78 -1.78
CA SER A 84 8.29 6.27 -3.07
C SER A 84 9.52 5.51 -3.53
#